data_AF-A0AA41DBB0-F1
#
_entry.id   AF-A0AA41DBB0-F1
#
_cell.length_a   1.000
_cell.length_b   1.000
_cell.length_c   1.000
_cell.angle_alpha   90.00
_cell.angle_beta   90.00
_cell.angle_gamma   90.00
#
_symmetry.space_group_name_H-M   'P 1'
#
loop_
_entity.id
_entity.type
_entity.pdbx_description
1 polymer ?
#
loop_
_entity_poly.entity_id
_entity_poly.type
_entity_poly.pdbx_seq_one_letter_code
_entity_poly.pdbx_strand_id
1 'polypeptide(L)'
;MRRFISLCGLLTVCACQQQVSIPTAKQLIADRSLLTEWQGKCDTGEYSQLSPARKAEFCATTQEATISVAQMQAGKKDSDFFKANTLRK
;
A
#
# COMPACT_ATOMS: atom_id res chain seq x y z
N MET A 1 19.84 -24.60 -46.93
CA MET A 1 20.19 -23.63 -45.86
C MET A 1 18.92 -23.01 -45.31
N ARG A 2 18.28 -23.67 -44.34
CA ARG A 2 16.94 -23.34 -43.84
C ARG A 2 16.90 -23.59 -42.33
N ARG A 3 17.73 -22.89 -41.56
CA ARG A 3 17.89 -23.11 -40.10
C ARG A 3 18.21 -21.85 -39.28
N PHE A 4 17.73 -20.67 -39.68
CA PHE A 4 17.97 -19.44 -38.92
C PHE A 4 16.70 -18.67 -38.50
N ILE A 5 15.52 -19.29 -38.54
CA ILE A 5 14.26 -18.62 -38.13
C ILE A 5 13.80 -19.00 -36.72
N SER A 6 14.49 -19.95 -36.04
CA SER A 6 13.96 -20.52 -34.79
C SER A 6 14.43 -19.85 -33.49
N LEU A 7 15.19 -18.76 -33.54
CA LEU A 7 15.84 -18.18 -32.35
C LEU A 7 15.34 -16.79 -31.92
N CYS A 8 14.34 -16.21 -32.59
CA CYS A 8 13.76 -14.90 -32.19
C CYS A 8 12.45 -15.01 -31.39
N GLY A 9 11.95 -16.21 -31.09
CA GLY A 9 10.64 -16.42 -30.46
C GLY A 9 10.62 -16.41 -28.92
N LEU A 10 11.74 -16.14 -28.24
CA LEU A 10 11.87 -16.31 -26.79
C LEU A 10 12.04 -15.01 -25.99
N LEU A 11 11.94 -13.85 -26.63
CA LEU A 11 12.03 -12.54 -25.95
C LEU A 11 10.67 -11.89 -25.65
N THR A 12 9.57 -12.64 -25.65
CA THR A 12 8.22 -12.10 -25.38
C THR A 12 7.71 -12.34 -23.95
N VAL A 13 8.47 -13.04 -23.09
CA VAL A 13 8.05 -13.30 -21.70
C VAL A 13 8.81 -12.41 -20.73
N CYS A 14 8.45 -11.12 -20.65
CA CYS A 14 8.34 -10.39 -19.37
C CYS A 14 7.76 -8.98 -19.55
N ALA A 15 6.70 -8.82 -20.33
CA ALA A 15 5.82 -7.65 -20.21
C ALA A 15 4.64 -8.01 -19.29
N CYS A 16 4.92 -8.60 -18.12
CA CYS A 16 3.97 -8.54 -17.02
C CYS A 16 3.98 -7.08 -16.54
N GLN A 17 3.21 -6.22 -17.20
CA GLN A 17 2.65 -5.05 -16.53
C GLN A 17 1.87 -5.62 -15.35
N GLN A 18 2.53 -5.69 -14.19
CA GLN A 18 1.85 -5.93 -12.94
C GLN A 18 0.89 -4.76 -12.79
N GLN A 19 -0.36 -4.98 -13.18
CA GLN A 19 -1.46 -4.12 -12.83
C GLN A 19 -1.66 -4.32 -11.33
N VAL A 20 -0.80 -3.67 -10.55
CA VAL A 20 -0.89 -3.68 -9.09
C VAL A 20 -2.22 -3.00 -8.77
N SER A 21 -3.23 -3.81 -8.41
CA SER A 21 -4.52 -3.29 -7.98
C SER A 21 -4.30 -2.53 -6.68
N ILE A 22 -4.48 -1.21 -6.73
CA ILE A 22 -4.29 -0.33 -5.58
C ILE A 22 -5.48 -0.58 -4.63
N PRO A 23 -5.24 -1.00 -3.38
CA PRO A 23 -6.26 -1.06 -2.38
C PRO A 23 -6.79 0.35 -2.12
N THR A 24 -8.10 0.47 -1.99
CA THR A 24 -8.69 1.76 -1.62
C THR A 24 -8.30 2.15 -0.18
N ALA A 25 -8.29 3.45 0.13
CA ALA A 25 -8.02 3.92 1.49
C ALA A 25 -8.91 3.22 2.53
N LYS A 26 -10.18 2.93 2.20
CA LYS A 26 -11.11 2.19 3.07
C LYS A 26 -10.62 0.77 3.40
N GLN A 27 -10.05 0.07 2.42
CA GLN A 27 -9.50 -1.28 2.63
C GLN A 27 -8.24 -1.22 3.49
N LEU A 28 -7.37 -0.24 3.26
CA LEU A 28 -6.17 -0.03 4.07
C LEU A 28 -6.50 0.36 5.52
N ILE A 29 -7.54 1.18 5.74
CA ILE A 29 -8.00 1.53 7.09
C ILE A 29 -8.60 0.31 7.80
N ALA A 30 -9.33 -0.53 7.07
CA ALA A 30 -9.97 -1.73 7.63
C ALA A 30 -8.95 -2.84 7.97
N ASP A 31 -7.87 -2.98 7.18
CA ASP A 31 -6.84 -3.98 7.37
C ASP A 31 -5.49 -3.36 7.75
N ARG A 32 -5.16 -3.46 9.03
CA ARG A 32 -3.89 -2.96 9.59
C ARG A 32 -2.65 -3.68 9.05
N SER A 33 -2.77 -4.97 8.74
CA SER A 33 -1.65 -5.74 8.24
C SER A 33 -1.31 -5.31 6.81
N LEU A 34 -2.34 -5.14 5.99
CA LEU A 34 -2.23 -4.61 4.64
C LEU A 34 -1.67 -3.18 4.65
N LEU A 35 -2.16 -2.30 5.52
CA LEU A 35 -1.63 -0.95 5.65
C LEU A 35 -0.13 -0.94 5.97
N THR A 36 0.32 -1.80 6.90
CA THR A 36 1.73 -1.89 7.31
C THR A 36 2.60 -2.39 6.17
N GLU A 37 2.12 -3.39 5.42
CA GLU A 37 2.80 -3.89 4.23
C GLU A 37 2.97 -2.78 3.19
N TRP A 38 1.90 -2.06 2.87
CA TRP A 38 1.92 -0.99 1.87
C TRP A 38 2.78 0.19 2.29
N GLN A 39 2.77 0.53 3.58
CA GLN A 39 3.67 1.55 4.13
C GLN A 39 5.13 1.11 3.99
N GLY A 40 5.44 -0.14 4.33
CA GLY A 40 6.77 -0.72 4.12
C GLY A 40 7.22 -0.69 2.66
N LYS A 41 6.33 -0.95 1.70
CA LYS A 41 6.64 -0.86 0.26
C LYS A 41 6.95 0.56 -0.20
N CYS A 42 6.27 1.55 0.38
CA CYS A 42 6.58 2.96 0.16
C CYS A 42 7.93 3.37 0.75
N ASP A 43 8.25 2.89 1.94
CA ASP A 43 9.48 3.24 2.68
C ASP A 43 10.72 2.55 2.11
N THR A 44 10.60 1.29 1.68
CA THR A 44 11.72 0.48 1.14
C THR A 44 12.04 0.75 -0.32
N GLY A 45 11.22 1.57 -0.99
CA GLY A 45 11.41 1.89 -2.40
C GLY A 45 11.06 0.76 -3.36
N GLU A 46 10.26 -0.22 -2.95
CA GLU A 46 9.74 -1.30 -3.81
C GLU A 46 8.96 -0.74 -5.03
N TYR A 47 8.37 0.45 -4.88
CA TYR A 47 7.70 1.18 -5.95
C TYR A 47 8.60 2.10 -6.78
N SER A 48 9.92 2.05 -6.62
CA SER A 48 10.84 2.92 -7.40
C SER A 48 10.88 2.60 -8.89
N GLN A 49 10.45 1.38 -9.26
CA GLN A 49 10.26 0.95 -10.64
C GLN A 49 8.94 1.45 -11.28
N LEU A 50 8.02 2.00 -10.47
CA LEU A 50 6.79 2.60 -10.99
C LEU A 50 7.07 4.01 -11.52
N SER A 51 6.21 4.49 -12.42
CA SER A 51 6.25 5.89 -12.83
C SER A 51 6.05 6.80 -11.60
N PRO A 52 6.69 7.98 -11.57
CA PRO A 52 6.57 8.89 -10.42
C PRO A 52 5.13 9.21 -10.03
N ALA A 53 4.25 9.37 -11.03
CA ALA A 53 2.81 9.60 -10.82
C ALA A 53 2.13 8.43 -10.10
N ARG A 54 2.37 7.18 -10.55
CA ARG A 54 1.82 5.99 -9.87
C ARG A 54 2.42 5.82 -8.48
N LYS A 55 3.74 5.97 -8.31
CA LYS A 55 4.35 5.91 -6.98
C LYS A 55 3.72 6.92 -6.01
N ALA A 56 3.52 8.16 -6.46
CA ALA A 56 2.90 9.20 -5.65
C ALA A 56 1.45 8.83 -5.27
N GLU A 57 0.65 8.33 -6.21
CA GLU A 57 -0.74 7.90 -5.94
C GLU A 57 -0.81 6.77 -4.91
N PHE A 58 0.06 5.77 -5.03
CA PHE A 58 0.11 4.61 -4.13
C PHE A 58 0.51 5.03 -2.71
N CYS A 59 1.55 5.84 -2.59
CA CYS A 59 2.05 6.27 -1.29
C CYS A 59 1.19 7.36 -0.65
N ALA A 60 0.55 8.23 -1.43
CA ALA A 60 -0.41 9.20 -0.91
C ALA A 60 -1.62 8.51 -0.28
N THR A 61 -2.22 7.54 -0.96
CA THR A 61 -3.37 6.77 -0.44
C THR A 61 -3.00 6.01 0.84
N THR A 62 -1.81 5.40 0.85
CA THR A 62 -1.28 4.68 2.01
C THR A 62 -1.02 5.63 3.19
N GLN A 63 -0.46 6.80 2.92
CA GLN A 63 -0.20 7.82 3.93
C GLN A 63 -1.50 8.38 4.52
N GLU A 64 -2.50 8.67 3.68
CA GLU A 64 -3.82 9.12 4.13
C GLU A 64 -4.49 8.08 5.04
N ALA A 65 -4.45 6.81 4.64
CA ALA A 65 -4.96 5.71 5.47
C ALA A 65 -4.20 5.65 6.80
N THR A 66 -2.87 5.73 6.79
CA THR A 66 -2.01 5.72 7.99
C THR A 66 -2.39 6.82 8.97
N ILE A 67 -2.53 8.06 8.48
CA ILE A 67 -2.93 9.21 9.30
C ILE A 67 -4.32 8.99 9.88
N SER A 68 -5.28 8.56 9.04
CA SER A 68 -6.65 8.30 9.48
C SER A 68 -6.69 7.30 10.63
N VAL A 69 -5.96 6.19 10.52
CA VAL A 69 -5.99 5.20 11.58
C VAL A 69 -5.18 5.57 12.82
N ALA A 70 -4.19 6.47 12.71
CA ALA A 70 -3.53 7.07 13.86
C ALA A 70 -4.47 8.02 14.62
N GLN A 71 -5.23 8.85 13.89
CA GLN A 71 -6.24 9.73 14.48
C GLN A 71 -7.35 8.94 15.18
N MET A 72 -7.85 7.86 14.57
CA MET A 72 -8.84 6.98 15.21
C MET A 72 -8.32 6.36 16.51
N GLN A 73 -7.05 5.94 16.54
CA GLN A 73 -6.45 5.41 17.77
C GLN A 73 -6.29 6.48 18.85
N ALA A 74 -5.87 7.68 18.49
CA ALA A 74 -5.74 8.79 19.42
C ALA A 74 -7.11 9.14 20.04
N GLY A 75 -8.14 9.32 19.21
CA GLY A 75 -9.50 9.59 19.68
C GLY A 75 -10.06 8.47 20.56
N LYS A 76 -9.77 7.20 20.23
CA LYS A 76 -10.15 6.08 21.09
C LYS A 76 -9.45 6.15 22.45
N LYS A 77 -8.13 6.39 22.48
CA LYS A 77 -7.38 6.54 23.74
C LYS A 77 -7.93 7.66 24.62
N ASP A 78 -8.26 8.80 24.02
CA ASP A 78 -8.87 9.92 24.74
C ASP A 78 -10.23 9.50 25.33
N SER A 79 -11.09 8.86 24.53
CA SER A 79 -12.39 8.38 25.01
C SER A 79 -12.28 7.34 26.11
N ASP A 80 -11.32 6.41 26.02
CA ASP A 80 -11.05 5.39 27.02
C ASP A 80 -10.52 6.02 28.32
N PHE A 81 -9.65 7.03 28.21
CA PHE A 81 -9.17 7.82 29.36
C PHE A 81 -10.33 8.53 30.08
N PHE A 82 -11.21 9.23 29.35
CA PHE A 82 -12.37 9.89 29.92
C PHE A 82 -13.31 8.88 30.60
N LYS A 83 -13.57 7.74 29.97
CA LYS A 83 -14.42 6.68 30.53
C LYS A 83 -13.81 6.10 31.82
N ALA A 84 -12.52 5.78 31.82
CA ALA A 84 -11.83 5.26 32.99
C ALA A 84 -11.83 6.24 34.18
N ASN A 85 -11.76 7.54 33.89
CA ASN A 85 -11.76 8.57 34.93
C ASN A 85 -13.16 8.92 35.44
N THR A 86 -14.19 8.79 34.61
CA THR A 86 -15.59 9.04 35.01
C THR A 86 -16.22 7.87 35.77
N LEU A 87 -15.82 6.61 35.47
CA LEU A 87 -16.27 5.42 36.21
C LEU A 87 -15.56 5.21 37.56
N ARG A 88 -14.48 5.95 37.84
CA ARG A 88 -13.72 5.88 39.10
C ARG A 88 -14.38 6.66 40.27
N LYS A 89 -15.63 7.09 40.12
CA LYS A 89 -16.41 7.77 41.16
C LYS A 89 -17.26 6.80 41.96
#